data_AF-A0AA51ZIL5-F1
#
_entry.id   AF-A0AA51ZIL5-F1
#
_cell.length_a   1.000
_cell.length_b   1.000
_cell.length_c   1.000
_cell.angle_alpha   90.00
_cell.angle_beta   90.00
_cell.angle_gamma   90.00
#
_symmetry.space_group_name_H-M   'P 1'
#
loop_
_entity.id
_entity.type
_entity.pdbx_description
1 polymer ?
#
loop_
_entity_poly.entity_id
_entity_poly.type
_entity_poly.pdbx_seq_one_letter_code
_entity_poly.pdbx_strand_id
1 'polypeptide(L)' 'MEQARRIKSSEELELMRWTIAVCERGIQRMHDALRPGMTENELWAWLHYENVRHGGEWIETRLLASGPR' A
#
# COMPACT_ATOMS: atom_id res chain seq x y z
N MET A 1 -4.17 20.81 15.02
CA MET A 1 -3.18 19.99 14.28
C MET A 1 -3.52 19.86 12.81
N GLU A 2 -4.75 19.51 12.44
CA GLU A 2 -5.14 19.29 11.03
C GLU A 2 -4.84 20.47 10.07
N GLN A 3 -5.09 21.72 10.49
CA GLN A 3 -4.77 22.89 9.64
C GLN A 3 -3.28 23.02 9.32
N ALA A 4 -2.39 22.69 10.27
CA ALA A 4 -0.95 22.76 10.07
C ALA A 4 -0.45 21.66 9.11
N ARG A 5 -1.07 20.47 9.14
CA ARG A 5 -0.70 19.32 8.29
C ARG A 5 -1.13 19.47 6.83
N ARG A 6 -1.98 20.46 6.53
CA ARG A 6 -2.56 20.67 5.18
C ARG A 6 -1.51 21.06 4.15
N ILE A 7 -0.56 21.92 4.52
CA ILE A 7 0.49 22.40 3.62
C ILE A 7 1.76 21.63 3.94
N LYS A 8 2.33 20.99 2.92
CA LYS A 8 3.51 20.13 3.06
C LYS A 8 4.80 20.89 2.82
N SER A 9 5.80 20.63 3.64
CA SER A 9 7.17 21.09 3.38
C SER A 9 7.77 20.36 2.16
N SER A 10 8.90 20.87 1.65
CA SER A 10 9.67 20.21 0.59
C SER A 10 10.06 18.78 0.96
N GLU A 11 10.45 18.57 2.21
CA GLU A 11 10.92 17.29 2.78
C GLU A 11 9.75 16.32 2.95
N GLU A 12 8.60 16.79 3.45
CA GLU A 12 7.38 15.97 3.51
C GLU A 12 6.97 15.46 2.13
N LEU A 13 7.03 16.33 1.11
CA LEU A 13 6.69 15.95 -0.27
C LEU A 13 7.67 14.92 -0.85
N GLU A 14 8.95 15.00 -0.49
CA GLU A 14 9.94 14.00 -0.90
C GLU A 14 9.66 12.63 -0.28
N LEU A 15 9.39 12.61 1.03
CA LEU A 15 9.02 11.38 1.73
C LEU A 15 7.70 10.80 1.21
N MET A 16 6.70 11.64 0.91
CA MET A 16 5.45 11.20 0.31
C MET A 16 5.68 10.54 -1.06
N ARG A 17 6.54 11.11 -1.92
CA ARG A 17 6.88 10.50 -3.21
C ARG A 17 7.54 9.13 -3.04
N TRP A 18 8.44 8.98 -2.07
CA TRP A 18 9.03 7.70 -1.72
C TRP A 18 7.96 6.68 -1.29
N THR A 19 7.08 7.06 -0.36
CA THR A 19 6.02 6.18 0.14
C THR A 19 5.04 5.78 -0.97
N ILE A 20 4.72 6.69 -1.90
CA ILE A 20 3.90 6.38 -3.07
C ILE A 20 4.59 5.32 -3.95
N ALA A 21 5.88 5.50 -4.26
CA ALA A 21 6.62 4.53 -5.06
C ALA A 21 6.70 3.14 -4.41
N VAL A 22 6.79 3.07 -3.07
CA VAL A 22 6.71 1.80 -2.32
C VAL A 22 5.33 1.16 -2.46
N CYS A 23 4.26 1.95 -2.31
CA CYS A 23 2.88 1.48 -2.48
C CYS A 23 2.64 0.94 -3.90
N GLU A 24 3.10 1.66 -4.92
CA GLU A 24 3.01 1.23 -6.33
C GLU A 24 3.74 -0.09 -6.59
N ARG A 25 4.92 -0.29 -5.98
CA ARG A 25 5.62 -1.59 -6.03
C ARG A 25 4.82 -2.71 -5.37
N GLY A 26 4.17 -2.42 -4.24
CA GLY A 26 3.23 -3.31 -3.56
C GLY A 26 2.09 -3.76 -4.47
N ILE A 27 1.45 -2.79 -5.13
CA ILE A 27 0.35 -3.03 -6.06
C ILE A 27 0.83 -3.84 -7.27
N GLN A 28 1.96 -3.48 -7.87
CA GLN A 28 2.53 -4.22 -9.00
C GLN A 28 2.82 -5.68 -8.63
N ARG A 29 3.40 -5.91 -7.44
CA ARG A 29 3.66 -7.27 -6.95
C ARG A 29 2.38 -8.08 -6.77
N MET A 30 1.31 -7.48 -6.27
CA MET A 30 0.01 -8.15 -6.20
C MET A 30 -0.47 -8.56 -7.59
N HIS A 31 -0.37 -7.67 -8.57
CA HIS A 31 -0.73 -7.97 -9.95
C HIS A 31 0.10 -9.13 -10.52
N ASP A 32 1.41 -9.11 -10.32
CA ASP A 32 2.31 -10.15 -10.82
C ASP A 32 2.07 -11.52 -10.15
N ALA A 33 1.68 -11.52 -8.88
CA ALA A 33 1.44 -12.74 -8.11
C ALA A 33 0.03 -13.33 -8.27
N LEU A 34 -0.93 -12.53 -8.74
CA LEU A 34 -2.34 -12.92 -8.84
C LEU A 34 -2.52 -14.12 -9.77
N ARG A 35 -3.12 -15.19 -9.25
CA ARG A 35 -3.48 -16.39 -10.02
C ARG A 35 -4.81 -16.98 -9.55
N PRO A 36 -5.54 -17.70 -10.43
CA PRO A 36 -6.77 -18.39 -10.04
C PRO A 36 -6.56 -19.32 -8.84
N GLY A 37 -7.55 -19.35 -7.94
CA GLY A 37 -7.52 -20.17 -6.72
C GLY A 37 -6.83 -19.51 -5.52
N MET A 38 -6.20 -18.35 -5.67
CA MET A 38 -5.73 -17.55 -4.53
C MET A 38 -6.89 -16.92 -3.76
N THR A 39 -6.71 -16.82 -2.45
CA THR A 39 -7.58 -16.06 -1.57
C THR A 39 -7.23 -14.57 -1.58
N GLU A 40 -8.21 -13.72 -1.24
CA GLU A 40 -8.02 -12.28 -1.02
C GLU A 40 -6.87 -11.99 -0.03
N ASN A 41 -6.75 -12.80 1.03
CA ASN A 41 -5.71 -12.62 2.05
C ASN A 41 -4.30 -12.93 1.54
N GLU A 42 -4.14 -13.97 0.73
CA GLU A 42 -2.85 -14.29 0.12
C GLU A 42 -2.41 -13.19 -0.84
N LEU A 43 -3.35 -12.62 -1.60
CA LEU A 43 -3.06 -11.49 -2.47
C LEU A 43 -2.70 -10.24 -1.65
N TRP A 44 -3.50 -9.91 -0.63
CA TRP A 44 -3.30 -8.73 0.23
C TRP A 44 -1.99 -8.79 1.02
N ALA A 45 -1.51 -10.00 1.36
CA ALA A 45 -0.23 -10.20 2.03
C ALA A 45 0.96 -9.65 1.23
N TRP A 46 0.88 -9.57 -0.10
CA TRP A 46 1.94 -8.96 -0.92
C TRP A 46 2.06 -7.44 -0.72
N LEU A 47 0.94 -6.75 -0.54
CA LEU A 47 0.95 -5.32 -0.22
C LEU A 47 1.58 -5.07 1.15
N HIS A 48 1.20 -5.89 2.14
CA HIS A 48 1.81 -5.86 3.47
C HIS A 48 3.30 -6.16 3.42
N TYR A 49 3.71 -7.18 2.65
CA TYR A 49 5.12 -7.53 2.49
C TYR A 49 5.93 -6.35 1.97
N GLU A 50 5.47 -5.71 0.88
CA GLU A 50 6.22 -4.59 0.30
C GLU A 50 6.26 -3.38 1.21
N ASN A 51 5.15 -3.09 1.91
CA ASN A 51 5.09 -2.02 2.90
C ASN A 51 6.11 -2.25 4.03
N VAL A 52 6.05 -3.40 4.70
CA VAL A 52 6.93 -3.72 5.85
C VAL A 52 8.39 -3.79 5.42
N ARG A 53 8.69 -4.37 4.26
CA ARG A 53 10.05 -4.46 3.73
C ARG A 53 10.72 -3.09 3.54
N HIS A 54 9.93 -2.06 3.27
CA HIS A 54 10.43 -0.69 3.08
C HIS A 54 10.23 0.19 4.33
N GLY A 55 9.92 -0.41 5.48
CA GLY A 55 9.76 0.30 6.76
C GLY A 55 8.40 0.98 6.95
N GLY A 56 7.40 0.65 6.13
CA GLY A 56 6.03 1.08 6.34
C GLY A 56 5.37 0.38 7.54
N GLU A 57 4.35 1.02 8.11
CA GLU A 57 3.81 0.64 9.42
C GLU A 57 2.61 -0.31 9.31
N TRP A 58 1.43 0.21 8.96
CA TRP A 58 0.20 -0.58 8.81
C TRP A 58 -0.64 -0.12 7.62
N ILE A 59 -1.69 -0.89 7.32
CA ILE A 59 -2.72 -0.56 6.33
C ILE A 59 -4.03 -0.39 7.09
N GLU A 60 -4.68 0.75 6.92
CA GLU A 60 -5.85 1.16 7.72
C GLU A 60 -7.08 0.25 7.56
N THR A 61 -7.25 -0.35 6.38
CA THR A 61 -8.50 -1.02 6.03
C THR A 61 -8.26 -2.35 5.34
N ARG A 62 -9.34 -3.11 5.17
CA ARG A 62 -9.37 -4.37 4.40
C ARG A 62 -10.21 -4.22 3.12
N LEU A 63 -10.00 -3.12 2.38
CA LEU A 63 -10.74 -2.84 1.14
C LEU A 63 -10.12 -3.55 -0.06
N LEU A 64 -10.08 -4.89 0.00
CA LEU A 64 -9.74 -5.76 -1.11
C LEU A 64 -10.74 -6.92 -1.13
N ALA A 65 -11.52 -7.00 -2.20
CA ALA A 65 -12.62 -7.94 -2.35
C ALA A 65 -12.66 -8.54 -3.76
N SER A 66 -13.26 -9.70 -3.89
CA SER A 66 -13.39 -10.49 -5.11
C SER A 66 -14.82 -11.03 -5.26
N GLY A 67 -15.35 -10.92 -6.49
CA GLY A 67 -16.68 -11.44 -6.82
C GLY A 67 -17.81 -10.65 -6.14
N PRO A 68 -18.85 -11.32 -5.58
CA PRO A 68 -20.08 -10.69 -5.10
C PRO A 68 -19.97 -10.02 -3.72
N ARG A 69 -18.75 -9.69 -3.26
CA ARG A 69 -18.48 -9.14 -1.92
C ARG A 69 -18.35 -7.62 -1.95
#